data_AF-A0A8H5WPF9-F1
#
_entry.id   AF-A0A8H5WPF9-F1
#
_cell.length_a   1.000
_cell.length_b   1.000
_cell.length_c   1.000
_cell.angle_alpha   90.00
_cell.angle_beta   90.00
_cell.angle_gamma   90.00
#
_symmetry.space_group_name_H-M   'P 1'
#
loop_
_entity.id
_entity.type
_entity.pdbx_description
1 polymer ?
#
loop_
_entity_poly.entity_id
_entity_poly.type
_entity_poly.pdbx_seq_one_letter_code
_entity_poly.pdbx_strand_id
1 'polypeptide(L)'
;MQLTSIISFWVLALISSVLGAEPVPRGQLTQVNSYGNNPTGTKMFLYVPKNLKSNPAVVVAIHYCGGTGQAYYQGTKWASNAEKYG
;
A
#
# COMPACT_ATOMS: atom_id res chain seq x y z
N MET A 1 -6.38 42.63 -5.01
CA MET A 1 -5.97 41.90 -3.79
C MET A 1 -6.85 40.68 -3.47
N GLN A 2 -8.10 40.58 -3.97
CA GLN A 2 -8.95 39.40 -3.76
C GLN A 2 -8.72 38.25 -4.78
N LEU A 3 -8.39 38.55 -6.04
CA LEU A 3 -8.14 37.53 -7.07
C LEU A 3 -6.91 36.64 -6.80
N THR A 4 -5.84 37.20 -6.23
CA THR A 4 -4.64 36.43 -5.84
C THR A 4 -4.89 35.49 -4.66
N SER A 5 -5.90 35.78 -3.83
CA SER A 5 -6.26 34.96 -2.66
C SER A 5 -7.07 33.72 -3.06
N ILE A 6 -7.93 33.83 -4.08
CA ILE A 6 -8.76 32.72 -4.58
C ILE A 6 -7.90 31.68 -5.31
N ILE A 7 -6.90 32.11 -6.10
CA ILE A 7 -5.98 31.20 -6.79
C ILE A 7 -5.12 30.40 -5.79
N SER A 8 -4.68 31.04 -4.70
CA SER A 8 -3.92 30.38 -3.64
C SER A 8 -4.73 29.29 -2.91
N PHE A 9 -6.03 29.51 -2.72
CA PHE A 9 -6.94 28.54 -2.10
C PHE A 9 -7.14 27.28 -2.96
N TRP A 10 -7.23 27.41 -4.28
CA TRP A 10 -7.34 26.28 -5.19
C TRP A 10 -6.04 25.48 -5.34
N VAL A 11 -4.89 26.15 -5.29
CA VAL A 11 -3.58 25.49 -5.32
C VAL A 11 -3.37 24.63 -4.06
N LEU A 12 -3.77 25.10 -2.87
CA LEU A 12 -3.68 24.28 -1.65
C LEU A 12 -4.61 23.06 -1.66
N ALA A 13 -5.83 23.18 -2.19
CA ALA A 13 -6.79 22.08 -2.23
C ALA A 13 -6.38 20.93 -3.18
N LEU A 14 -5.65 21.24 -4.26
CA LEU A 14 -5.13 20.22 -5.18
C LEU A 14 -3.96 19.41 -4.58
N ILE A 15 -3.13 20.03 -3.75
CA ILE A 15 -1.94 19.40 -3.15
C ILE A 15 -2.31 18.33 -2.10
N SER A 16 -3.47 18.44 -1.45
CA SER A 16 -3.89 17.49 -0.41
C SER A 16 -4.22 16.08 -0.94
N SER A 17 -4.50 15.93 -2.24
CA SER A 17 -4.91 14.64 -2.82
C SER A 17 -3.73 13.70 -3.15
N VAL A 18 -2.51 14.23 -3.28
CA VAL A 18 -1.31 13.46 -3.60
C VAL A 18 -0.62 12.89 -2.34
N LEU A 19 -0.95 13.41 -1.15
CA LEU A 19 -0.31 13.04 0.12
C LEU A 19 -0.86 11.77 0.78
N GLY A 20 -1.88 11.12 0.20
CA GLY A 20 -2.58 10.00 0.82
C GLY A 20 -1.91 8.63 0.70
N ALA A 21 -0.93 8.46 -0.18
CA ALA A 21 -0.21 7.19 -0.33
C ALA A 21 1.07 7.21 0.52
N GLU A 22 1.04 6.58 1.69
CA GLU A 22 2.29 6.30 2.42
C GLU A 22 3.19 5.42 1.54
N PRO A 23 4.44 5.83 1.26
CA PRO A 23 5.35 5.00 0.50
C PRO A 23 5.67 3.74 1.32
N VAL A 24 5.21 2.59 0.83
CA VAL A 24 5.52 1.31 1.46
C VAL A 24 6.96 0.90 1.12
N PRO A 25 7.80 0.59 2.13
CA PRO A 25 9.16 0.13 1.90
C PRO A 25 9.22 -1.11 1.00
N ARG A 26 10.17 -1.13 0.05
CA ARG A 26 10.38 -2.29 -0.80
C ARG A 26 11.23 -3.36 -0.11
N GLY A 27 10.98 -4.62 -0.44
CA GLY A 27 11.68 -5.79 0.10
C GLY A 27 11.31 -6.11 1.55
N GLN A 28 10.29 -5.46 2.11
CA GLN A 28 9.83 -5.65 3.48
C GLN A 28 8.30 -5.82 3.51
N LEU A 29 7.81 -6.68 4.39
CA LEU A 29 6.39 -6.77 4.70
C LEU A 29 6.02 -5.63 5.66
N THR A 30 5.08 -4.78 5.26
CA THR A 30 4.66 -3.62 6.04
C THR A 30 3.17 -3.67 6.28
N GLN A 31 2.72 -3.34 7.50
CA GLN A 31 1.31 -3.18 7.78
C GLN A 31 0.81 -1.86 7.17
N VAL A 32 -0.28 -1.93 6.40
CA VAL A 32 -0.96 -0.75 5.86
C VAL A 32 -2.11 -0.41 6.78
N ASN A 33 -2.15 0.81 7.31
CA ASN A 33 -3.12 1.22 8.33
C ASN A 33 -4.35 1.94 7.76
N SER A 34 -4.24 2.54 6.57
CA SER A 34 -5.33 3.24 5.90
C SER A 34 -5.52 2.68 4.49
N TYR A 35 -6.62 1.96 4.28
CA TYR A 35 -6.91 1.30 3.00
C TYR A 35 -8.42 1.26 2.67
N GLY A 36 -9.18 2.21 3.23
CA GLY A 36 -10.62 2.35 3.03
C GLY A 36 -11.46 1.93 4.23
N ASN A 37 -12.77 1.84 4.03
CA ASN A 37 -13.73 1.47 5.08
C ASN A 37 -13.47 0.03 5.57
N ASN A 38 -13.21 -0.12 6.86
CA ASN A 38 -12.90 -1.40 7.49
C ASN A 38 -13.69 -1.57 8.80
N PRO A 39 -15.01 -1.83 8.71
CA PRO A 39 -15.88 -1.92 9.89
C PRO A 39 -15.56 -3.12 10.79
N THR A 40 -14.85 -4.11 10.25
CA THR A 40 -14.48 -5.35 10.96
C THR A 40 -13.08 -5.32 11.56
N GLY A 41 -12.31 -4.25 11.35
CA GLY A 41 -10.95 -4.11 11.90
C GLY A 41 -9.97 -5.16 11.39
N THR A 42 -10.08 -5.60 10.13
CA THR A 42 -9.08 -6.49 9.53
C THR A 42 -7.70 -5.81 9.50
N LYS A 43 -6.63 -6.60 9.37
CA LYS A 43 -5.27 -6.07 9.19
C LYS A 43 -4.83 -6.33 7.76
N MET A 44 -4.23 -5.32 7.13
CA MET A 44 -3.64 -5.44 5.80
C MET A 44 -2.12 -5.37 5.93
N PHE A 45 -1.43 -6.28 5.24
CA PHE A 45 0.02 -6.24 5.09
C PHE A 45 0.35 -6.26 3.60
N LEU A 46 1.32 -5.46 3.19
CA LEU A 46 1.78 -5.35 1.82
C LEU A 46 3.28 -5.64 1.75
N TYR A 47 3.66 -6.46 0.79
CA TYR A 47 5.05 -6.65 0.40
C TYR A 47 5.22 -6.11 -1.01
N VAL A 48 6.12 -5.14 -1.18
CA VAL A 48 6.47 -4.59 -2.49
C VAL A 48 7.87 -5.09 -2.85
N PRO A 49 8.09 -5.82 -3.97
CA PRO A 49 9.43 -6.30 -4.32
C PRO A 49 10.38 -5.13 -4.62
N LYS A 50 11.70 -5.35 -4.45
CA LYS A 50 12.73 -4.33 -4.74
C LYS A 50 12.66 -3.86 -6.18
N ASN A 51 12.52 -4.80 -7.11
CA ASN A 51 12.45 -4.58 -8.55
C ASN A 51 11.00 -4.56 -9.06
N LEU A 52 10.18 -3.66 -8.51
CA LEU A 52 8.79 -3.49 -8.93
C LEU A 52 8.70 -3.01 -10.39
N LYS A 53 7.91 -3.71 -11.21
CA LYS A 53 7.62 -3.29 -12.58
C LYS A 53 6.69 -2.07 -12.62
N SER A 54 6.68 -1.36 -13.75
CA SER A 54 5.82 -0.19 -13.98
C SER A 54 4.32 -0.49 -13.92
N ASN A 55 3.92 -1.69 -14.36
CA ASN A 55 2.55 -2.21 -14.26
C ASN A 55 2.58 -3.59 -13.57
N PRO A 56 2.71 -3.63 -12.24
CA PRO A 56 2.93 -4.87 -11.51
C PRO A 56 1.64 -5.69 -11.39
N ALA A 57 1.78 -7.01 -11.42
CA ALA A 57 0.67 -7.89 -11.03
C ALA A 57 0.45 -7.81 -9.51
N VAL A 58 -0.80 -7.97 -9.08
CA VAL A 58 -1.15 -8.00 -7.65
C VAL A 58 -1.63 -9.40 -7.29
N VAL A 59 -1.05 -9.97 -6.23
CA VAL A 59 -1.50 -11.22 -5.63
C VAL A 59 -2.07 -10.92 -4.25
N VAL A 60 -3.31 -11.33 -4.01
CA VAL A 60 -3.93 -11.28 -2.68
C VAL A 60 -3.78 -12.63 -2.02
N ALA A 61 -2.97 -12.69 -0.97
CA ALA A 61 -2.64 -13.92 -0.24
C ALA A 61 -3.38 -13.93 1.11
N ILE A 62 -4.38 -14.81 1.24
CA ILE A 62 -5.20 -14.96 2.46
C ILE A 62 -4.72 -16.19 3.23
N HIS A 63 -4.50 -16.02 4.53
CA HIS A 63 -3.98 -17.09 5.38
C HIS A 63 -5.05 -18.15 5.69
N TYR A 64 -4.59 -19.32 6.14
CA TYR A 64 -5.43 -20.41 6.63
C TYR A 64 -6.05 -20.12 8.01
N CYS A 65 -7.02 -20.94 8.43
CA CYS A 65 -7.66 -20.83 9.75
C CYS A 65 -6.63 -20.97 10.89
N GLY A 66 -6.69 -20.07 11.87
CA GLY A 66 -5.72 -20.00 12.97
C GLY A 66 -4.37 -19.38 12.60
N GLY A 67 -4.16 -19.03 11.33
CA GLY A 67 -2.97 -18.31 10.85
C GLY A 67 -3.05 -16.79 11.01
N THR A 68 -1.99 -16.12 10.59
CA THR A 68 -1.90 -14.66 10.46
C THR A 68 -1.29 -14.29 9.11
N GLY A 69 -1.45 -13.04 8.67
CA GLY A 69 -0.79 -12.54 7.45
C GLY A 69 0.73 -12.70 7.48
N GLN A 70 1.37 -12.48 8.64
CA GLN A 70 2.81 -12.65 8.80
C GLN A 70 3.24 -14.12 8.72
N ALA A 71 2.50 -15.03 9.34
CA ALA A 71 2.77 -16.46 9.25
C ALA A 71 2.65 -16.96 7.79
N TYR A 72 1.64 -16.48 7.06
CA TYR A 72 1.44 -16.85 5.66
C TYR A 72 2.52 -16.28 4.74
N TYR A 73 2.96 -15.03 4.98
CA TYR A 73 4.10 -14.44 4.30
C TYR A 73 5.38 -15.27 4.50
N GLN A 74 5.66 -15.72 5.73
CA GLN A 74 6.84 -16.53 6.04
C GLN A 74 6.74 -17.97 5.50
N GLY A 75 5.53 -18.54 5.49
CA GLY A 75 5.29 -19.94 5.10
C GLY A 75 5.09 -20.17 3.60
N THR A 76 5.07 -19.12 2.78
CA THR A 76 4.80 -19.21 1.34
C THR A 76 5.93 -18.58 0.53
N LYS A 77 5.92 -18.84 -0.79
CA LYS A 77 6.91 -18.29 -1.73
C LYS A 77 6.44 -17.00 -2.42
N TRP A 78 5.39 -16.36 -1.94
CA TRP A 78 4.83 -15.18 -2.63
C TRP A 78 5.83 -14.04 -2.70
N ALA A 79 6.52 -13.73 -1.60
CA ALA A 79 7.52 -12.66 -1.56
C ALA A 79 8.72 -12.94 -2.47
N SER A 80 9.27 -14.16 -2.42
CA SER A 80 10.41 -14.55 -3.26
C SER A 80 10.03 -14.64 -4.74
N ASN A 81 8.81 -15.07 -5.07
CA ASN A 81 8.29 -15.03 -6.42
C ASN A 81 8.09 -13.57 -6.90
N ALA A 82 7.60 -12.67 -6.04
CA ALA A 82 7.46 -11.26 -6.39
C ALA A 82 8.83 -10.64 -6.72
N GLU A 83 9.88 -10.94 -5.94
CA GLU A 83 11.25 -10.49 -6.25
C GLU A 83 11.78 -11.07 -7.57
N LYS A 84 11.46 -12.33 -7.87
CA LYS A 84 11.91 -13.01 -9.09
C LYS A 84 11.19 -12.50 -10.34
N TYR A 85 9.88 -12.30 -10.25
CA TYR A 85 9.05 -12.07 -11.43
C TYR A 85 8.71 -10.61 -11.66
N GLY A 86 8.71 -9.74 -10.64
CA GLY A 86 8.40 -8.32 -10.77
C GLY A 86 6.92 -8.07 -10.99
#